data_AF-A0A5C7LFW4-F1
#
_entry.id   AF-A0A5C7LFW4-F1
#
_cell.length_a   1.000
_cell.length_b   1.000
_cell.length_c   1.000
_cell.angle_alpha   90.00
_cell.angle_beta   90.00
_cell.angle_gamma   90.00
#
_symmetry.space_group_name_H-M   'P 1'
#
loop_
_entity.id
_entity.type
_entity.pdbx_description
1 polymer ?
#
loop_
_entity_poly.entity_id
_entity_poly.type
_entity_poly.pdbx_seq_one_letter_code
_entity_poly.pdbx_strand_id
1 'polypeptide(L)'
;MSKRRVRWNHNRTQRWVEDDGGRKRAGFEGVAGDCVCRAISIALELPYRQVYDQINEAARLERPGSRESGVRSHARTGVYRSTYERVLRSHGWVFTPTMGIGTGCRVHLREGELPPGRIIARVSQHLVAVIDGVIHDTSDQTRGGTRCVYGYWSRASTG
;
A
#
# COMPACT_ATOMS: atom_id res chain seq x y z
N MET A 1 4.16 -23.42 12.85
CA MET A 1 4.81 -22.10 13.04
C MET A 1 5.93 -21.94 12.00
N SER A 2 5.65 -21.27 10.88
CA SER A 2 6.63 -21.14 9.77
C SER A 2 7.49 -19.90 9.99
N LYS A 3 8.80 -20.11 10.19
CA LYS A 3 9.80 -19.04 10.32
C LYS A 3 9.97 -18.39 8.94
N ARG A 4 9.44 -17.17 8.75
CA ARG A 4 9.70 -16.39 7.53
C ARG A 4 11.21 -16.13 7.43
N ARG A 5 11.79 -16.52 6.30
CA ARG A 5 13.23 -16.48 6.06
C ARG A 5 13.62 -15.07 5.64
N VAL A 6 14.11 -14.26 6.57
CA VAL A 6 14.70 -12.95 6.27
C VAL A 6 16.02 -13.19 5.53
N ARG A 7 16.12 -12.77 4.27
CA ARG A 7 17.38 -12.81 3.51
C ARG A 7 18.18 -11.55 3.83
N TRP A 8 19.40 -11.73 4.33
CA TRP A 8 20.33 -10.64 4.67
C TRP A 8 21.34 -10.44 3.53
N ASN A 9 21.50 -9.21 3.04
CA ASN A 9 22.53 -8.86 2.05
C ASN A 9 23.36 -7.66 2.58
N HIS A 10 24.69 -7.80 2.60
CA HIS A 10 25.62 -6.89 3.30
C HIS A 10 26.00 -5.61 2.53
N ASN A 11 25.19 -5.19 1.55
CA ASN A 11 25.31 -3.90 0.89
C ASN A 11 23.98 -3.18 1.13
N ARG A 12 23.97 -1.98 1.75
CA ARG A 12 22.81 -1.28 2.37
C ARG A 12 21.50 -1.37 1.57
N THR A 13 20.87 -2.53 1.61
CA THR A 13 19.72 -2.91 0.79
C THR A 13 18.51 -2.76 1.67
N GLN A 14 17.56 -1.99 1.16
CA GLN A 14 16.29 -1.78 1.78
C GLN A 14 15.65 -3.10 2.19
N ARG A 15 15.22 -3.18 3.46
CA ARG A 15 14.66 -4.41 4.02
C ARG A 15 13.24 -4.57 3.50
N TRP A 16 13.00 -5.65 2.76
CA TRP A 16 11.65 -6.06 2.39
C TRP A 16 11.38 -7.49 2.84
N VAL A 17 10.13 -7.79 3.12
CA VAL A 17 9.66 -9.13 3.48
C VAL A 17 8.46 -9.52 2.64
N GLU A 18 8.38 -10.80 2.30
CA GLU A 18 7.25 -11.35 1.57
C GLU A 18 5.99 -11.37 2.46
N ASP A 19 5.00 -10.59 2.05
CA ASP A 19 3.73 -10.44 2.75
C ASP A 19 2.58 -10.26 1.74
N ASP A 20 1.72 -11.27 1.67
CA ASP A 20 0.52 -11.25 0.83
C ASP A 20 -0.69 -10.59 1.52
N GLY A 21 -0.49 -10.01 2.71
CA GLY A 21 -1.55 -9.40 3.52
C GLY A 21 -2.60 -10.41 4.02
N GLY A 22 -2.31 -11.71 3.95
CA GLY A 22 -3.26 -12.77 4.28
C GLY A 22 -4.17 -13.18 3.12
N ARG A 23 -3.91 -12.74 1.89
CA ARG A 23 -4.68 -13.08 0.69
C ARG A 23 -4.88 -14.59 0.55
N LYS A 24 -3.81 -15.38 0.57
CA LYS A 24 -3.88 -16.84 0.43
C LYS A 24 -4.65 -17.47 1.60
N ARG A 25 -4.42 -16.99 2.82
CA ARG A 25 -5.14 -17.47 4.02
C ARG A 25 -6.65 -17.21 3.94
N ALA A 26 -7.06 -16.15 3.26
CA ALA A 26 -8.47 -15.84 3.00
C ALA A 26 -9.07 -16.62 1.81
N GLY A 27 -8.34 -17.59 1.24
CA GLY A 27 -8.83 -18.46 0.17
C GLY A 27 -8.78 -17.87 -1.24
N PHE A 28 -8.07 -16.75 -1.45
CA PHE A 28 -7.95 -16.13 -2.77
C PHE A 28 -6.80 -16.73 -3.58
N GLU A 29 -7.11 -17.12 -4.81
CA GLU A 29 -6.18 -17.81 -5.71
C GLU A 29 -5.89 -17.03 -7.00
N GLY A 30 -4.90 -17.51 -7.76
CA GLY A 30 -4.45 -16.96 -9.04
C GLY A 30 -3.77 -15.59 -8.94
N VAL A 31 -3.44 -15.02 -10.10
CA VAL A 31 -2.80 -13.70 -10.24
C VAL A 31 -3.81 -12.58 -9.96
N ALA A 32 -3.37 -11.52 -9.29
CA ALA A 32 -4.18 -10.33 -9.00
C ALA A 32 -3.32 -9.04 -8.95
N GLY A 33 -3.98 -7.90 -9.20
CA GLY A 33 -3.43 -6.56 -9.09
C GLY A 33 -3.92 -5.85 -7.82
N ASP A 34 -3.81 -6.53 -6.68
CA ASP A 34 -4.49 -6.20 -5.41
C ASP A 34 -3.60 -5.47 -4.39
N CYS A 35 -2.56 -4.77 -4.85
CA CYS A 35 -1.60 -4.08 -3.98
C CYS A 35 -2.27 -3.19 -2.93
N VAL A 36 -3.36 -2.52 -3.31
CA VAL A 36 -4.17 -1.69 -2.42
C VAL A 36 -4.78 -2.52 -1.28
N CYS A 37 -5.40 -3.66 -1.60
CA CYS A 37 -6.00 -4.52 -0.59
C CYS A 37 -4.94 -5.10 0.35
N ARG A 38 -3.81 -5.58 -0.19
CA ARG A 38 -2.70 -6.10 0.61
C ARG A 38 -2.09 -5.04 1.52
N ALA A 39 -1.74 -3.88 0.98
CA ALA A 39 -1.12 -2.81 1.76
C ALA A 39 -2.02 -2.31 2.90
N ILE A 40 -3.33 -2.15 2.66
CA ILE A 40 -4.28 -1.77 3.70
C ILE A 40 -4.40 -2.87 4.76
N SER A 41 -4.53 -4.14 4.35
CA SER A 41 -4.63 -5.28 5.28
C SER A 41 -3.42 -5.38 6.20
N ILE A 42 -2.22 -5.22 5.63
CA ILE A 42 -0.96 -5.24 6.39
C ILE A 42 -0.89 -4.05 7.34
N ALA A 43 -1.08 -2.83 6.83
CA ALA A 43 -0.83 -1.63 7.61
C ALA A 43 -1.87 -1.41 8.73
N LEU A 44 -3.14 -1.74 8.49
CA LEU A 44 -4.22 -1.62 9.47
C LEU A 44 -4.42 -2.90 10.31
N GLU A 45 -3.69 -3.97 10.02
CA GLU A 45 -3.82 -5.27 10.70
C GLU A 45 -5.22 -5.87 10.59
N LEU A 46 -5.87 -5.64 9.45
CA LEU A 46 -7.20 -6.17 9.16
C LEU A 46 -7.12 -7.45 8.33
N PRO A 47 -8.06 -8.39 8.51
CA PRO A 47 -8.19 -9.54 7.62
C PRO A 47 -8.33 -9.11 6.16
N TYR A 48 -7.58 -9.76 5.27
CA TYR A 48 -7.62 -9.49 3.82
C TYR A 48 -9.05 -9.43 3.27
N ARG A 49 -9.89 -10.39 3.67
CA ARG A 49 -11.28 -10.45 3.22
C ARG A 49 -12.08 -9.21 3.63
N GLN A 50 -11.90 -8.73 4.86
CA GLN A 50 -12.60 -7.54 5.35
C GLN A 50 -12.21 -6.31 4.52
N VAL A 51 -10.92 -6.12 4.23
CA VAL A 51 -10.45 -5.01 3.39
C VAL A 51 -10.95 -5.14 1.95
N TYR A 52 -10.94 -6.35 1.41
CA TYR A 52 -11.46 -6.66 0.08
C TYR A 52 -12.92 -6.23 -0.06
N ASP A 53 -13.75 -6.59 0.92
CA ASP A 53 -15.16 -6.25 0.95
C ASP A 53 -15.38 -4.73 1.12
N GLN A 54 -14.60 -4.07 2.00
CA GLN A 54 -14.66 -2.60 2.17
C GLN A 54 -14.30 -1.82 0.89
N ILE A 55 -13.28 -2.25 0.16
CA ILE A 55 -12.89 -1.62 -1.11
C ILE A 55 -14.02 -1.74 -2.13
N ASN A 56 -14.61 -2.94 -2.26
CA ASN A 56 -15.67 -3.18 -3.25
C ASN A 56 -16.95 -2.44 -2.87
N GLU A 57 -17.24 -2.27 -1.58
CA GLU A 57 -18.34 -1.41 -1.13
C GLU A 57 -18.07 0.06 -1.48
N ALA A 58 -16.87 0.56 -1.19
CA ALA A 58 -16.48 1.93 -1.53
C ALA A 58 -16.51 2.19 -3.05
N ALA A 59 -16.25 1.16 -3.87
CA ALA A 59 -16.31 1.25 -5.32
C ALA A 59 -17.74 1.40 -5.87
N ARG A 60 -18.78 0.98 -5.13
CA ARG A 60 -20.19 1.19 -5.52
C ARG A 60 -20.56 2.67 -5.57
N LEU A 61 -19.84 3.51 -4.81
CA LEU A 61 -20.02 4.96 -4.77
C LEU A 61 -19.29 5.68 -5.91
N GLU A 62 -18.60 4.97 -6.80
CA GLU A 62 -17.99 5.56 -7.98
C GLU A 62 -19.06 5.99 -8.97
N ARG A 63 -18.95 7.24 -9.44
CA ARG A 63 -19.84 7.74 -10.49
C ARG A 63 -19.56 6.97 -11.79
N PRO A 64 -20.59 6.35 -12.42
CA PRO A 64 -20.46 5.81 -13.76
C PRO A 64 -19.98 6.91 -14.71
N GLY A 65 -18.95 6.63 -15.53
CA GLY A 65 -18.56 7.51 -16.65
C GLY A 65 -17.43 8.51 -16.40
N SER A 66 -16.70 8.48 -15.28
CA SER A 66 -15.61 9.45 -15.06
C SER A 66 -14.31 9.18 -15.84
N ARG A 67 -14.20 8.04 -16.54
CA ARG A 67 -13.02 7.66 -17.34
C ARG A 67 -13.42 6.85 -18.58
N GLU A 68 -12.61 6.98 -19.62
CA GLU A 68 -12.76 6.36 -20.95
C GLU A 68 -12.96 4.84 -20.93
N SER A 69 -12.42 4.14 -19.93
CA SER A 69 -12.55 2.69 -19.81
C SER A 69 -13.87 2.21 -19.21
N GLY A 70 -14.62 3.07 -18.49
CA GLY A 70 -15.86 2.69 -17.80
C GLY A 70 -15.72 1.64 -16.67
N VAL A 71 -14.50 1.16 -16.40
CA VAL A 71 -14.24 0.10 -15.41
C VAL A 71 -14.23 0.69 -13.99
N ARG A 72 -15.04 0.14 -13.09
CA ARG A 72 -15.04 0.51 -11.66
C ARG A 72 -13.84 -0.10 -10.93
N SER A 73 -13.44 0.51 -9.82
CA SER A 73 -12.47 -0.12 -8.91
C SER A 73 -12.97 -1.49 -8.46
N HIS A 74 -12.02 -2.41 -8.27
CA HIS A 74 -12.29 -3.69 -7.67
C HIS A 74 -11.03 -4.18 -6.94
N ALA A 75 -11.21 -4.70 -5.73
CA ALA A 75 -10.11 -5.09 -4.85
C ALA A 75 -9.11 -6.07 -5.48
N ARG A 76 -9.56 -6.88 -6.45
CA ARG A 76 -8.72 -7.86 -7.17
C ARG A 76 -7.89 -7.27 -8.32
N THR A 77 -8.40 -6.26 -9.02
CA THR A 77 -7.89 -5.87 -10.36
C THR A 77 -7.34 -4.45 -10.40
N GLY A 78 -7.59 -3.63 -9.39
CA GLY A 78 -7.08 -2.28 -9.28
C GLY A 78 -8.08 -1.34 -8.63
N VAL A 79 -7.57 -0.36 -7.89
CA VAL A 79 -8.40 0.57 -7.12
C VAL A 79 -7.97 2.00 -7.39
N TYR A 80 -8.93 2.84 -7.74
CA TYR A 80 -8.69 4.26 -7.93
C TYR A 80 -8.35 4.95 -6.62
N ARG A 81 -7.60 6.05 -6.75
CA ARG A 81 -7.18 6.88 -5.62
C ARG A 81 -8.34 7.24 -4.72
N SER A 82 -9.34 7.93 -5.27
CA SER A 82 -10.55 8.36 -4.54
C SER A 82 -11.20 7.25 -3.72
N THR A 83 -11.13 6.00 -4.19
CA THR A 83 -11.78 4.85 -3.57
C THR A 83 -10.99 4.32 -2.39
N TYR A 84 -9.68 4.10 -2.54
CA TYR A 84 -8.86 3.69 -1.38
C TYR A 84 -8.69 4.81 -0.36
N GLU A 85 -8.72 6.09 -0.78
CA GLU A 85 -8.68 7.22 0.16
C GLU A 85 -9.91 7.22 1.06
N ARG A 86 -11.09 6.88 0.54
CA ARG A 86 -12.32 6.77 1.33
C ARG A 86 -12.20 5.70 2.40
N VAL A 87 -11.68 4.52 2.05
CA VAL A 87 -11.44 3.42 3.00
C VAL A 87 -10.43 3.85 4.07
N LEU A 88 -9.29 4.44 3.68
CA LEU A 88 -8.27 4.84 4.66
C LEU A 88 -8.76 5.94 5.60
N ARG A 89 -9.47 6.94 5.08
CA ARG A 89 -10.07 8.00 5.90
C ARG A 89 -11.12 7.47 6.87
N SER A 90 -11.91 6.46 6.50
CA SER A 90 -12.89 5.86 7.43
C SER A 90 -12.22 5.13 8.61
N HIS A 91 -10.94 4.76 8.48
CA HIS A 91 -10.12 4.20 9.57
C HIS A 91 -9.30 5.26 10.31
N GLY A 92 -9.53 6.56 10.06
CA GLY A 92 -8.80 7.65 10.71
C GLY A 92 -7.36 7.84 10.20
N TRP A 93 -7.04 7.33 9.01
CA TRP A 93 -5.73 7.54 8.40
C TRP A 93 -5.72 8.84 7.59
N VAL A 94 -4.59 9.52 7.60
CA VAL A 94 -4.36 10.80 6.93
C VAL A 94 -3.24 10.65 5.92
N PHE A 95 -3.36 11.33 4.78
CA PHE A 95 -2.34 11.38 3.75
C PHE A 95 -1.39 12.55 3.97
N THR A 96 -0.09 12.25 4.02
CA THR A 96 0.98 13.25 4.06
C THR A 96 1.72 13.23 2.72
N PRO A 97 1.65 14.31 1.91
CA PRO A 97 2.45 14.41 0.69
C PRO A 97 3.93 14.59 1.03
N THR A 98 4.81 14.01 0.22
CA THR A 98 6.28 14.13 0.36
C THR A 98 6.89 15.06 -0.70
N MET A 99 6.07 15.54 -1.63
CA MET A 99 6.49 16.41 -2.74
C MET A 99 5.31 17.24 -3.25
N GLY A 100 5.63 18.43 -3.77
CA GLY A 100 4.70 19.31 -4.47
C GLY A 100 4.90 19.30 -5.98
N ILE A 101 3.99 19.95 -6.71
CA ILE A 101 4.11 20.13 -8.17
C ILE A 101 5.42 20.87 -8.49
N GLY A 102 6.21 20.35 -9.42
CA GLY A 102 7.48 20.96 -9.84
C GLY A 102 8.67 20.77 -8.89
N THR A 103 8.50 20.09 -7.75
CA THR A 103 9.57 19.99 -6.73
C THR A 103 10.56 18.84 -6.92
N GLY A 104 10.31 17.96 -7.91
CA GLY A 104 11.09 16.73 -8.11
C GLY A 104 10.86 15.69 -7.00
N CYS A 105 11.54 14.55 -7.13
CA CYS A 105 11.49 13.47 -6.15
C CYS A 105 12.42 13.78 -4.98
N ARG A 106 11.87 13.84 -3.76
CA ARG A 106 12.62 14.16 -2.53
C ARG A 106 12.68 13.02 -1.52
N VAL A 107 11.75 12.09 -1.60
CA VAL A 107 11.62 10.94 -0.69
C VAL A 107 11.49 9.68 -1.52
N HIS A 108 12.28 8.68 -1.16
CA HIS A 108 12.32 7.38 -1.81
C HIS A 108 11.76 6.30 -0.89
N LEU A 109 11.42 5.16 -1.47
CA LEU A 109 10.99 3.97 -0.72
C LEU A 109 12.24 3.35 -0.07
N ARG A 110 12.71 4.03 0.97
CA ARG A 110 14.02 3.82 1.59
C ARG A 110 13.97 4.12 3.10
N GLU A 111 14.55 3.23 3.89
CA GLU A 111 14.84 3.34 5.31
C GLU A 111 15.62 4.64 5.57
N GLY A 112 15.15 5.38 6.58
CA GLY A 112 15.68 6.69 6.96
C GLY A 112 15.04 7.88 6.24
N GLU A 113 14.31 7.69 5.14
CA GLU A 113 13.58 8.77 4.46
C GLU A 113 12.07 8.79 4.79
N LEU A 114 11.57 7.71 5.42
CA LEU A 114 10.16 7.55 5.81
C LEU A 114 10.02 7.57 7.34
N PRO A 115 8.88 8.04 7.88
CA PRO A 115 8.66 8.04 9.31
C PRO A 115 8.60 6.60 9.87
N PRO A 116 8.92 6.41 11.15
CA PRO A 116 8.75 5.12 11.82
C PRO A 116 7.25 4.76 11.97
N GLY A 117 6.97 3.55 12.44
CA GLY A 117 5.63 3.03 12.61
C GLY A 117 5.03 2.42 11.34
N ARG A 118 3.70 2.30 11.32
CA ARG A 118 2.95 1.68 10.21
C ARG A 118 2.48 2.75 9.25
N ILE A 119 2.95 2.67 8.01
CA ILE A 119 2.51 3.55 6.93
C ILE A 119 2.12 2.77 5.68
N ILE A 120 1.35 3.41 4.80
CA ILE A 120 1.16 2.96 3.42
C ILE A 120 1.77 4.00 2.50
N ALA A 121 2.90 3.66 1.88
CA ALA A 121 3.55 4.54 0.92
C ALA A 121 2.86 4.46 -0.44
N ARG A 122 2.59 5.62 -1.03
CA ARG A 122 2.09 5.75 -2.39
C ARG A 122 3.25 6.00 -3.35
N VAL A 123 3.43 5.09 -4.29
CA VAL A 123 4.45 5.18 -5.35
C VAL A 123 3.77 5.12 -6.72
N SER A 124 4.57 5.14 -7.81
CA SER A 124 4.04 4.97 -9.16
C SER A 124 3.26 3.66 -9.30
N GLN A 125 1.97 3.79 -9.65
CA GLN A 125 1.01 2.71 -9.94
C GLN A 125 0.89 1.62 -8.86
N HIS A 126 1.24 1.91 -7.59
CA HIS A 126 1.28 0.91 -6.54
C HIS A 126 1.13 1.52 -5.14
N LEU A 127 0.57 0.75 -4.20
CA LEU A 127 0.60 1.02 -2.76
C LEU A 127 1.38 -0.08 -2.06
N VAL A 128 2.20 0.31 -1.09
CA VAL A 128 3.04 -0.62 -0.33
C VAL A 128 2.99 -0.30 1.15
N ALA A 129 2.85 -1.32 1.99
CA ALA A 129 2.93 -1.17 3.44
C ALA A 129 4.39 -1.09 3.86
N VAL A 130 4.69 -0.17 4.77
CA VAL A 130 6.03 -0.05 5.40
C VAL A 130 5.82 -0.01 6.90
N ILE A 131 6.47 -0.94 7.62
CA ILE A 131 6.37 -1.10 9.07
C ILE A 131 7.77 -0.92 9.65
N ASP A 132 7.98 0.17 10.38
CA ASP A 132 9.27 0.50 11.00
C ASP A 132 10.44 0.44 10.01
N GLY A 133 10.25 1.02 8.83
CA GLY A 133 11.23 1.06 7.75
C GLY A 133 11.36 -0.23 6.93
N VAL A 134 10.65 -1.31 7.29
CA VAL A 134 10.61 -2.57 6.53
C VAL A 134 9.45 -2.57 5.55
N ILE A 135 9.71 -2.90 4.29
CA ILE A 135 8.70 -3.00 3.23
C ILE A 135 7.99 -4.36 3.31
N HIS A 136 6.67 -4.36 3.28
CA HIS A 136 5.85 -5.56 3.25
C HIS A 136 5.08 -5.66 1.94
N ASP A 137 5.46 -6.61 1.10
CA ASP A 137 4.86 -6.81 -0.23
C ASP A 137 5.15 -8.23 -0.76
N THR A 138 4.60 -8.61 -1.92
CA THR A 138 4.89 -9.90 -2.56
C THR A 138 6.21 -9.91 -3.34
N SER A 139 6.85 -8.75 -3.50
CA SER A 139 8.18 -8.62 -4.11
C SER A 139 8.84 -7.29 -3.75
N ASP A 140 10.15 -7.18 -3.96
CA ASP A 140 10.90 -5.93 -3.75
C ASP A 140 10.37 -4.80 -4.64
N GLN A 141 9.80 -3.78 -4.00
CA GLN A 141 9.23 -2.62 -4.68
C GLN A 141 10.18 -1.41 -4.77
N THR A 142 11.42 -1.50 -4.29
CA THR A 142 12.32 -0.35 -4.11
C THR A 142 12.92 0.22 -5.39
N ARG A 143 13.00 -0.60 -6.46
CA ARG A 143 13.78 -0.32 -7.68
C ARG A 143 15.24 0.06 -7.36
N GLY A 144 15.90 -0.73 -6.52
CA GLY A 144 17.27 -0.44 -6.07
C GLY A 144 17.37 0.82 -5.20
N GLY A 145 16.30 1.16 -4.48
CA GLY A 145 16.23 2.35 -3.62
C GLY A 145 15.92 3.66 -4.34
N THR A 146 15.62 3.65 -5.63
CA THR A 146 15.34 4.86 -6.44
C THR A 146 13.86 5.16 -6.60
N ARG A 147 12.96 4.30 -6.10
CA ARG A 147 11.52 4.50 -6.29
C ARG A 147 10.99 5.65 -5.43
N CYS A 148 10.50 6.68 -6.10
CA CYS A 148 9.90 7.85 -5.47
C CYS A 148 8.61 7.52 -4.71
N VAL A 149 8.52 8.06 -3.51
CA VAL A 149 7.30 8.09 -2.69
C VAL A 149 6.65 9.44 -2.91
N TYR A 150 5.40 9.43 -3.36
CA TYR A 150 4.58 10.64 -3.60
C TYR A 150 3.89 11.16 -2.34
N GLY A 151 3.84 10.32 -1.32
CA GLY A 151 3.27 10.58 -0.03
C GLY A 151 2.95 9.26 0.66
N TYR A 152 2.56 9.34 1.92
CA TYR A 152 2.22 8.16 2.71
C TYR A 152 0.95 8.39 3.51
N TRP A 153 0.26 7.30 3.81
CA TRP A 153 -0.82 7.29 4.79
C TRP A 153 -0.29 6.83 6.13
N SER A 154 -0.76 7.45 7.21
CA SER A 154 -0.47 7.06 8.59
C SER A 154 -1.68 7.35 9.47
N ARG A 155 -1.76 6.74 10.66
CA ARG A 155 -2.74 7.15 11.67
C ARG A 155 -2.49 8.61 12.03
N ALA A 156 -3.55 9.39 12.21
CA ALA A 156 -3.40 10.71 12.80
C ALA A 156 -2.67 10.57 14.14
N SER A 157 -1.57 11.30 14.32
CA SER A 157 -0.89 11.40 15.60
C SER A 157 -1.88 11.98 16.60
N THR A 158 -2.30 11.18 17.58
CA THR A 158 -2.87 11.70 18.82
C THR A 158 -1.75 12.51 19.48
N GLY A 159 -1.85 13.83 19.38
CA GLY A 159 -1.02 14.76 20.15
C GLY A 159 -1.23 14.59 21.64
#